data_AF-A0A6A1WB26-F1
#
_entry.id   AF-A0A6A1WB26-F1
#
_cell.length_a   1.000
_cell.length_b   1.000
_cell.length_c   1.000
_cell.angle_alpha   90.00
_cell.angle_beta   90.00
_cell.angle_gamma   90.00
#
_symmetry.space_group_name_H-M   'P 1'
#
loop_
_entity.id
_entity.type
_entity.pdbx_description
1 polymer ?
#
loop_
_entity_poly.entity_id
_entity_poly.type
_entity_poly.pdbx_seq_one_letter_code
_entity_poly.pdbx_strand_id
1 'polypeptide(L)'
;MSFQDLEAGRPLASRRDRPIGKQDSTQAIASGIFQINTAVSTFQRLVNTLGTPKDTPELREKLHKTRLHIGQLVKDTSAKLKQASEIDHHAEVNVSML
;
A
#
# COMPACT_ATOMS: atom_id res chain seq x y z
N MET A 1 37.62 19.95 24.76
CA MET A 1 36.51 20.56 23.99
C MET A 1 35.29 19.69 24.22
N SER A 2 34.31 20.20 24.95
CA SER A 2 33.13 19.47 25.42
C SER A 2 32.00 19.47 24.38
N PHE A 3 31.19 18.41 24.37
CA PHE A 3 30.03 18.20 23.51
C PHE A 3 28.85 19.16 23.78
N GLN A 4 29.03 20.17 24.63
CA GLN A 4 28.00 21.17 24.95
C GLN A 4 28.02 22.41 24.04
N ASP A 5 29.05 22.60 23.21
CA ASP A 5 29.19 23.82 22.39
C ASP A 5 28.54 23.73 20.99
N LEU A 6 27.93 22.60 20.64
CA LEU A 6 27.24 22.39 19.35
C LEU A 6 25.71 22.51 19.41
N GLU A 7 25.13 22.76 20.59
CA GLU A 7 23.66 22.86 20.81
C GLU A 7 23.15 24.31 20.86
N ALA A 8 23.93 25.29 20.39
CA ALA A 8 23.53 26.70 20.35
C ALA A 8 23.33 27.18 18.90
N GLY A 9 22.28 26.69 18.23
CA GLY A 9 22.12 26.99 16.81
C GLY A 9 20.77 26.67 16.16
N ARG A 10 19.68 27.19 16.74
CA ARG A 10 18.42 27.65 16.10
C ARG A 10 17.12 26.92 16.47
N PRO A 11 16.04 27.72 16.66
CA PRO A 11 14.76 27.26 17.17
C PRO A 11 13.87 26.62 16.09
N LEU A 12 12.90 25.89 16.62
CA LEU A 12 11.72 25.22 16.06
C LEU A 12 11.09 25.81 14.78
N ALA A 13 10.45 24.87 14.06
CA ALA A 13 9.38 25.03 13.07
C ALA A 13 9.78 25.22 11.60
N SER A 14 9.88 24.10 10.86
CA SER A 14 9.09 23.92 9.62
C SER A 14 9.10 22.47 9.07
N ARG A 15 8.81 21.46 9.91
CA ARG A 15 8.64 20.08 9.41
C ARG A 15 7.42 19.35 9.92
N ARG A 16 6.41 20.09 10.35
CA ARG A 16 5.16 19.54 10.86
C ARG A 16 3.97 20.18 10.17
N ASP A 17 3.99 20.12 8.84
CA ASP A 17 2.80 20.25 8.01
C ASP A 17 2.98 19.39 6.75
N ARG A 18 3.20 18.10 6.95
CA ARG A 18 2.79 17.12 5.94
C ARG A 18 1.43 16.62 6.39
N PRO A 19 0.38 16.73 5.56
CA PRO A 19 -0.95 16.28 5.95
C PRO A 19 -0.84 14.80 6.28
N ILE A 20 -1.10 14.46 7.54
CA ILE A 20 -1.03 13.10 8.10
C ILE A 20 -1.77 12.10 7.20
N GLY A 21 -2.86 12.52 6.53
CA GLY A 21 -3.60 11.69 5.57
C GLY A 21 -2.89 11.32 4.25
N LYS A 22 -1.86 12.07 3.78
CA LYS A 22 -1.12 11.71 2.54
C LYS A 22 -0.11 10.58 2.78
N GLN A 23 0.50 10.51 3.96
CA GLN A 23 1.44 9.42 4.29
C GLN A 23 0.69 8.11 4.54
N ASP A 24 -0.45 8.18 5.23
CA ASP A 24 -1.29 7.02 5.52
C ASP A 24 -1.87 6.38 4.24
N SER A 25 -2.30 7.20 3.27
CA SER A 25 -2.80 6.73 1.98
C SER A 25 -1.72 6.07 1.13
N THR A 26 -0.53 6.68 1.06
CA THR A 26 0.63 6.08 0.34
C THR A 26 1.03 4.74 0.94
N GLN A 27 1.10 4.64 2.27
CA GLN A 27 1.44 3.40 2.96
C GLN A 27 0.37 2.33 2.75
N ALA A 28 -0.91 2.69 2.79
CA ALA A 28 -2.01 1.76 2.56
C ALA A 28 -2.03 1.21 1.12
N ILE A 29 -1.67 2.03 0.13
CA ILE A 29 -1.53 1.60 -1.28
C ILE A 29 -0.31 0.66 -1.42
N ALA A 30 0.85 1.03 -0.85
CA ALA A 30 2.06 0.20 -0.90
C ALA A 30 1.84 -1.17 -0.25
N SER A 31 1.18 -1.21 0.91
CA SER A 31 0.76 -2.44 1.57
C SER A 31 -0.17 -3.29 0.69
N GLY A 32 -1.17 -2.67 0.06
CA GLY A 32 -2.09 -3.35 -0.86
C GLY A 32 -1.37 -4.01 -2.03
N ILE A 33 -0.44 -3.30 -2.67
CA ILE A 33 0.39 -3.84 -3.77
C ILE A 33 1.23 -5.03 -3.29
N PHE A 34 1.88 -4.92 -2.13
CA PHE A 34 2.66 -6.01 -1.56
C PHE A 34 1.80 -7.26 -1.27
N GLN A 35 0.61 -7.06 -0.72
CA GLN A 35 -0.35 -8.14 -0.47
C GLN A 35 -0.82 -8.80 -1.77
N ILE A 36 -1.09 -8.02 -2.82
CA ILE A 36 -1.44 -8.55 -4.15
C ILE A 36 -0.33 -9.45 -4.67
N ASN A 37 0.92 -8.99 -4.66
CA ASN A 37 2.06 -9.78 -5.13
C ASN A 37 2.23 -11.09 -4.33
N THR A 38 2.06 -11.03 -3.01
CA THR A 38 2.14 -12.20 -2.13
C THR A 38 1.01 -13.20 -2.43
N ALA A 39 -0.22 -12.71 -2.60
CA ALA A 39 -1.37 -13.54 -2.90
C ALA A 39 -1.27 -14.17 -4.30
N VAL A 40 -0.78 -13.43 -5.30
CA VAL A 40 -0.52 -13.93 -6.66
C VAL A 40 0.57 -15.01 -6.64
N SER A 41 1.67 -14.81 -5.92
CA SER A 41 2.72 -15.84 -5.76
C SER A 41 2.16 -17.12 -5.12
N THR A 42 1.31 -16.96 -4.10
CA THR A 42 0.62 -18.09 -3.46
C THR A 42 -0.32 -18.79 -4.44
N PHE A 43 -1.10 -18.03 -5.21
CA PHE A 43 -2.00 -18.55 -6.23
C PHE A 43 -1.23 -19.34 -7.29
N GLN A 44 -0.10 -18.83 -7.79
CA GLN A 44 0.73 -19.53 -8.76
C GLN A 44 1.22 -20.87 -8.22
N ARG A 45 1.64 -20.93 -6.95
CA ARG A 45 2.05 -22.20 -6.32
C ARG A 45 0.90 -23.21 -6.27
N LEU A 46 -0.32 -22.76 -5.98
CA LEU A 46 -1.50 -23.62 -5.98
C LEU A 46 -1.88 -24.08 -7.39
N VAL A 47 -1.82 -23.19 -8.39
CA VAL A 47 -2.04 -23.55 -9.81
C VAL A 47 -1.04 -24.62 -10.24
N ASN A 48 0.23 -24.50 -9.86
CA ASN A 48 1.27 -25.48 -10.19
C ASN A 48 1.05 -26.86 -9.55
N THR A 49 0.15 -27.00 -8.57
CA THR A 49 -0.22 -28.31 -8.01
C THR A 49 -1.33 -29.02 -8.77
N LEU A 50 -2.09 -28.31 -9.61
CA LEU A 50 -3.20 -28.88 -10.37
C LEU A 50 -2.70 -29.93 -11.35
N GLY A 51 -3.38 -31.07 -11.40
CA GLY A 51 -3.00 -32.19 -12.27
C GLY A 51 -1.73 -32.94 -11.85
N THR A 52 -1.12 -32.58 -10.71
CA THR A 52 -0.02 -33.34 -10.11
C THR A 52 -0.55 -34.31 -9.05
N PRO A 53 0.25 -35.26 -8.55
CA PRO A 53 -0.15 -36.10 -7.40
C PRO A 53 -0.45 -35.33 -6.11
N LYS A 54 -0.08 -34.05 -6.05
CA LYS A 54 -0.39 -33.15 -4.92
C LYS A 54 -1.75 -32.47 -5.07
N ASP A 55 -2.46 -32.64 -6.19
CA ASP A 55 -3.77 -32.04 -6.41
C ASP A 55 -4.81 -32.66 -5.45
N THR A 56 -5.38 -31.85 -4.57
CA THR A 56 -6.43 -32.26 -3.64
C THR A 56 -7.60 -31.28 -3.65
N PRO A 57 -8.82 -31.72 -3.26
CA PRO A 57 -9.98 -30.83 -3.14
C PRO A 57 -9.73 -29.61 -2.26
N GLU A 58 -8.99 -29.77 -1.16
CA GLU A 58 -8.67 -28.70 -0.21
C GLU A 58 -7.75 -27.64 -0.85
N LEU A 59 -6.77 -28.07 -1.66
CA LEU A 59 -5.90 -27.14 -2.39
C LEU A 59 -6.66 -26.40 -3.50
N ARG A 60 -7.62 -27.06 -4.15
CA ARG A 60 -8.51 -26.42 -5.14
C ARG A 60 -9.42 -25.39 -4.47
N GLU A 61 -9.99 -25.71 -3.31
CA GLU A 61 -10.78 -24.74 -2.54
C GLU A 61 -9.93 -23.54 -2.12
N LYS A 62 -8.70 -23.79 -1.64
CA LYS A 62 -7.75 -22.72 -1.30
C LYS A 62 -7.42 -21.87 -2.53
N LEU A 63 -7.22 -22.47 -3.70
CA LEU A 63 -6.99 -21.77 -4.96
C LEU A 63 -8.16 -20.84 -5.29
N HIS A 64 -9.41 -21.32 -5.18
CA HIS A 64 -10.60 -20.49 -5.40
C HIS A 64 -10.67 -19.31 -4.41
N LYS A 65 -10.43 -19.57 -3.12
CA LYS A 65 -10.40 -18.52 -2.08
C LYS A 65 -9.30 -17.49 -2.35
N THR A 66 -8.09 -17.93 -2.72
CA THR A 66 -6.98 -17.03 -3.06
C THR A 66 -7.32 -16.17 -4.28
N ARG A 67 -7.97 -16.71 -5.32
CA ARG A 67 -8.45 -15.93 -6.46
C ARG A 67 -9.40 -14.81 -6.06
N LEU A 68 -10.41 -15.13 -5.23
CA LEU A 68 -11.36 -14.13 -4.73
C LEU A 68 -10.66 -13.06 -3.89
N HIS A 69 -9.73 -13.48 -3.03
CA HIS A 69 -8.96 -12.57 -2.19
C HIS A 69 -8.11 -11.59 -3.01
N ILE A 70 -7.43 -12.06 -4.06
CA ILE A 70 -6.70 -11.18 -5.00
C ILE A 70 -7.67 -10.15 -5.61
N GLY A 71 -8.84 -10.59 -6.06
CA GLY A 71 -9.86 -9.70 -6.62
C GLY A 71 -10.29 -8.61 -5.63
N GLN A 72 -10.43 -8.95 -4.35
CA GLN A 72 -10.75 -7.99 -3.30
C GLN A 72 -9.61 -7.01 -3.05
N LEU A 73 -8.37 -7.49 -2.92
CA LEU A 73 -7.19 -6.66 -2.71
C LEU A 73 -7.00 -5.64 -3.85
N VAL A 74 -7.22 -6.06 -5.10
CA VAL A 74 -7.13 -5.18 -6.28
C VAL A 74 -8.20 -4.09 -6.21
N LYS A 75 -9.46 -4.45 -5.90
CA LYS A 75 -10.54 -3.47 -5.73
C LYS A 75 -10.21 -2.45 -4.65
N ASP A 76 -9.82 -2.91 -3.47
CA ASP A 76 -9.53 -2.04 -2.32
C ASP A 76 -8.33 -1.12 -2.60
N THR A 77 -7.26 -1.66 -3.18
CA THR A 77 -6.07 -0.88 -3.53
C THR A 77 -6.39 0.15 -4.61
N SER A 78 -7.17 -0.21 -5.63
CA SER A 78 -7.60 0.72 -6.68
C SER A 78 -8.48 1.84 -6.15
N ALA A 79 -9.39 1.56 -5.20
CA ALA A 79 -10.23 2.57 -4.57
C ALA A 79 -9.39 3.58 -3.77
N LYS A 80 -8.41 3.09 -3.00
CA LYS A 80 -7.45 3.94 -2.27
C LYS A 80 -6.60 4.79 -3.21
N LEU A 81 -6.15 4.22 -4.33
CA LEU A 81 -5.40 4.95 -5.35
C LEU A 81 -6.22 6.08 -5.97
N LYS A 82 -7.49 5.82 -6.29
CA LYS A 82 -8.42 6.83 -6.81
C LYS A 82 -8.63 7.96 -5.80
N GLN A 83 -8.89 7.63 -4.53
CA GLN A 83 -9.05 8.63 -3.46
C GLN A 83 -7.79 9.49 -3.29
N ALA A 84 -6.61 8.87 -3.28
CA ALA A 84 -5.35 9.60 -3.18
C ALA A 84 -5.14 10.56 -4.38
N SER A 85 -5.50 10.13 -5.59
CA SER A 85 -5.44 10.96 -6.80
C SER A 85 -6.37 12.17 -6.74
N GLU A 86 -7.60 11.98 -6.25
CA GLU A 86 -8.59 13.06 -6.10
C GLU A 86 -8.12 14.12 -5.09
N ILE A 87 -7.59 13.69 -3.94
CA ILE A 87 -7.03 14.60 -2.92
C ILE A 87 -5.88 15.44 -3.51
N ASP A 88 -5.03 14.85 -4.33
CA ASP A 88 -3.90 15.55 -4.93
C ASP A 88 -4.35 16.59 -5.97
N HIS A 89 -5.33 16.25 -6.83
CA HIS A 89 -5.91 17.17 -7.80
C HIS A 89 -6.62 18.37 -7.14
N HIS A 90 -7.37 18.13 -6.05
CA HIS A 90 -8.02 19.22 -5.32
C HIS A 90 -7.03 20.15 -4.59
N ALA A 91 -5.85 19.66 -4.23
CA ALA A 91 -4.79 20.47 -3.66
C ALA A 91 -4.17 21.40 -4.73
N GLU A 92 -3.94 20.90 -5.94
CA GLU A 92 -3.32 21.65 -7.03
C GLU A 92 -4.21 22.78 -7.57
N VAL A 93 -5.53 22.54 -7.68
CA VAL A 93 -6.49 23.55 -8.14
C VAL A 93 -6.65 24.71 -7.14
N ASN A 94 -6.59 24.44 -5.83
CA ASN A 94 -6.64 25.50 -4.82
C ASN A 94 -5.38 26.37 -4.81
N VAL A 95 -4.21 25.80 -5.07
CA VAL A 95 -2.94 26.56 -5.14
C VAL A 95 -2.89 27.45 -6.39
N SER A 96 -3.59 27.07 -7.46
CA SER A 96 -3.61 27.83 -8.73
C SER A 96 -4.62 28.98 -8.77
N MET A 97 -5.53 29.08 -7.78
CA MET A 97 -6.55 30.13 -7.68
C MET A 97 -6.21 31.25 -6.67
N LEU A 98 -5.02 31.24 -6.06
CA LEU A 98 -4.48 32.31 -5.21
C LEU A 98 -3.37 33.06 -5.94
#